data_AF-A0A1X0IAZ7-F1
#
_entry.id   AF-A0A1X0IAZ7-F1
#
_cell.length_a   1.000
_cell.length_b   1.000
_cell.length_c   1.000
_cell.angle_alpha   90.00
_cell.angle_beta   90.00
_cell.angle_gamma   90.00
#
_symmetry.space_group_name_H-M   'P 1'
#
loop_
_entity.id
_entity.type
_entity.pdbx_description
1 polymer ?
#
loop_
_entity_poly.entity_id
_entity_poly.type
_entity_poly.pdbx_seq_one_letter_code
_entity_poly.pdbx_strand_id
1 'polypeptide(L)'
;MSGPLVDVSAKPRARERVVVSVDSRAARLIGALALLSATCWLAEILVRHHDQPAWYYTDRLAWSLTVLVAVAWIARGIFLGRPVTAMHAAAAGLFVLAGLGLHVLAFDLLGDVVIASSGMVLMWPTSSHPRPEDLPRVWKLIQATADDPLAPFAMQTGKSYHFTVDGSAALAYRTRLGIAVVGGDPIGDETRFPGLVADFAAMCHTHGWRIAVVGCGERRLDLWNDAAVIGQSLRAVPIGRDVVVDVTGFDMVGRKFRNLRQAVQRSHNCGITTEIVAEQALSPEQLAELTDVVRASSKGAHTDRGFHMNLDGVLEGRFPGIQLIVARDASGKVQGFHRYATAGGGSDITLDVPWRRRGAPNGIDERLSVDMIMDGKEKGAQRLSLAFAAFPEIFDEKNRSRAQRVFYRLIHVLDPLIALESLYRYVRKFHALDARRYALISLTQLVPLLIVLLSLEFMPRRRHL
;
A
#
# COMPACT_ATOMS: atom_id res chain seq x y z
N MET A 1 18.98 26.78 -25.67
CA MET A 1 19.14 27.76 -24.58
C MET A 1 18.69 27.08 -23.30
N SER A 2 19.65 26.71 -22.48
CA SER A 2 19.48 25.93 -21.25
C SER A 2 19.02 26.86 -20.13
N GLY A 3 17.75 26.74 -19.72
CA GLY A 3 17.26 27.33 -18.48
C GLY A 3 17.42 26.31 -17.34
N PRO A 4 17.74 26.73 -16.11
CA PRO A 4 17.77 25.82 -14.97
C PRO A 4 16.33 25.38 -14.67
N LEU A 5 16.08 24.07 -14.66
CA LEU A 5 14.88 23.48 -14.08
C LEU A 5 14.95 23.73 -12.57
N VAL A 6 14.28 24.79 -12.14
CA VAL A 6 14.05 25.09 -10.74
C VAL A 6 13.24 23.93 -10.17
N ASP A 7 13.90 23.14 -9.33
CA ASP A 7 13.25 22.23 -8.40
C ASP A 7 12.29 23.05 -7.55
N VAL A 8 10.99 22.99 -7.88
CA VAL A 8 9.93 23.41 -6.96
C VAL A 8 9.81 22.29 -5.93
N SER A 9 10.86 22.13 -5.13
CA SER A 9 10.72 21.62 -3.78
C SER A 9 9.68 22.50 -3.13
N ALA A 10 8.44 22.02 -3.05
CA ALA A 10 7.34 22.72 -2.43
C ALA A 10 7.84 23.21 -1.08
N LYS A 11 7.99 24.53 -0.91
CA LYS A 11 8.43 25.12 0.36
C LYS A 11 7.54 24.50 1.44
N PRO A 12 8.10 23.84 2.47
CA PRO A 12 7.29 23.23 3.50
C PRO A 12 6.37 24.30 4.04
N ARG A 13 5.06 24.00 4.12
CA ARG A 13 4.08 24.94 4.68
C ARG A 13 4.61 25.39 6.05
N ALA A 14 4.36 26.62 6.47
CA ALA A 14 4.93 27.14 7.74
C ALA A 14 4.70 26.21 8.96
N ARG A 15 3.65 25.37 8.91
CA ARG A 15 3.29 24.34 9.89
C ARG A 15 4.18 23.08 9.89
N GLU A 16 4.83 22.77 8.77
CA GLU A 16 5.69 21.60 8.55
C GLU A 16 7.17 21.90 8.79
N ARG A 17 7.52 23.15 9.12
CA ARG A 17 8.91 23.52 9.43
C ARG A 17 9.39 22.71 10.63
N VAL A 18 10.47 21.95 10.41
CA VAL A 18 11.14 21.18 11.46
C VAL A 18 11.78 22.16 12.44
N VAL A 19 11.39 22.04 13.70
CA VAL A 19 11.90 22.87 14.81
C VAL A 19 13.08 22.15 15.48
N VAL A 20 13.04 20.82 15.55
CA VAL A 20 14.13 20.00 16.09
C VAL A 20 14.37 18.78 15.21
N SER A 21 15.58 18.64 14.66
CA SER A 21 16.08 17.39 14.09
C SER A 21 16.70 16.57 15.21
N VAL A 22 16.19 15.36 15.42
CA VAL A 22 16.63 14.51 16.55
C VAL A 22 17.58 13.41 16.12
N ASP A 23 18.13 13.52 14.91
CA ASP A 23 18.96 12.48 14.33
C ASP A 23 20.44 12.63 14.72
N SER A 24 20.70 12.68 16.02
CA SER A 24 22.06 12.68 16.55
C SER A 24 22.22 11.66 17.67
N ARG A 25 23.41 11.05 17.76
CA ARG A 25 23.75 10.14 18.88
C ARG A 25 23.60 10.84 20.23
N ALA A 26 23.95 12.12 20.30
CA ALA A 26 23.78 12.95 21.50
C ALA A 26 22.31 13.05 21.92
N ALA A 27 21.40 13.33 20.99
CA ALA A 27 19.97 13.41 21.31
C ALA A 27 19.42 12.06 21.80
N ARG A 28 19.85 10.95 21.20
CA ARG A 28 19.47 9.59 21.66
C ARG A 28 19.99 9.29 23.07
N LEU A 29 21.23 9.67 23.38
CA LEU A 29 21.79 9.52 24.73
C LEU A 29 21.06 10.39 25.75
N ILE A 30 20.74 11.64 25.40
CA ILE A 30 19.95 12.54 26.27
C ILE A 30 18.56 11.95 26.54
N GLY A 31 17.88 11.47 25.50
CA GLY A 31 16.57 10.82 25.65
C GLY A 31 16.64 9.55 26.52
N ALA A 32 17.66 8.72 26.35
CA ALA A 32 17.87 7.52 27.17
C ALA A 32 18.17 7.88 28.64
N LEU A 33 19.01 8.90 28.87
CA LEU A 33 19.33 9.38 30.21
C LEU A 33 18.09 9.96 30.91
N ALA A 34 17.29 10.77 30.21
CA ALA A 34 16.05 11.31 30.75
C ALA A 34 15.06 10.21 31.15
N LEU A 35 14.92 9.17 30.33
CA LEU A 35 14.09 8.00 30.64
C LEU A 35 14.63 7.22 31.85
N LEU A 36 15.94 7.01 31.92
CA LEU A 36 16.59 6.36 33.06
C LEU A 36 16.36 7.16 34.34
N SER A 37 16.59 8.47 34.32
CA SER A 37 16.37 9.36 35.48
C SER A 37 14.91 9.34 35.95
N ALA A 38 13.94 9.41 35.04
CA ALA A 38 12.52 9.34 35.38
C ALA A 38 12.15 7.97 35.98
N THR A 39 12.74 6.88 35.48
CA THR A 39 12.52 5.52 36.01
C THR A 39 13.14 5.37 37.40
N CYS A 40 14.37 5.84 37.61
CA CYS A 40 15.03 5.82 38.91
C CYS A 40 14.25 6.63 39.95
N TRP A 41 13.72 7.79 39.56
CA TRP A 41 12.86 8.62 40.42
C TRP A 41 11.58 7.89 40.84
N LEU A 42 10.89 7.22 39.89
CA LEU A 42 9.71 6.42 40.22
C LEU A 42 10.05 5.26 41.16
N ALA A 43 11.17 4.58 40.94
CA ALA A 43 11.64 3.52 41.83
C ALA A 43 11.94 4.03 43.25
N GLU A 44 12.55 5.21 43.38
CA GLU A 44 12.80 5.84 44.68
C GLU A 44 11.49 6.15 45.44
N ILE A 45 10.46 6.64 44.74
CA ILE A 45 9.13 6.88 45.34
C ILE A 45 8.52 5.57 45.85
N LEU A 46 8.60 4.49 45.08
CA LEU A 46 8.07 3.18 45.46
C LEU A 46 8.80 2.61 46.69
N VAL A 47 10.13 2.72 46.74
CA VAL A 47 10.95 2.28 47.89
C VAL A 47 10.63 3.10 49.13
N ARG A 48 10.61 4.43 49.03
CA ARG A 48 10.29 5.31 50.17
C ARG A 48 8.89 5.10 50.72
N HIS A 49 7.92 4.75 49.86
CA HIS A 49 6.58 4.40 50.32
C HIS A 49 6.53 3.08 51.09
N HIS A 50 7.31 2.08 50.64
CA HIS A 50 7.47 0.83 51.37
C HIS A 50 8.01 1.08 52.79
N ASP A 51 8.97 2.00 52.93
CA ASP A 51 9.59 2.35 54.21
C ASP A 51 8.75 3.32 55.06
N GLN A 52 7.94 4.19 54.44
CA GLN A 52 7.14 5.23 55.12
C GLN A 52 5.73 5.39 54.50
N PRO A 53 4.71 4.69 55.03
CA PRO A 53 3.34 4.71 54.47
C PRO A 53 2.61 6.06 54.58
N ALA A 54 3.03 6.94 55.49
CA ALA A 54 2.40 8.25 55.75
C ALA A 54 2.90 9.37 54.83
N TRP A 55 3.78 9.06 53.87
CA TRP A 55 4.26 10.03 52.88
C TRP A 55 3.14 10.39 51.90
N TYR A 56 3.02 11.65 51.46
CA TYR A 56 2.10 12.13 50.41
C TYR A 56 2.36 11.40 49.07
N TYR A 57 1.90 10.16 48.97
CA TYR A 57 2.34 9.18 47.98
C TYR A 57 1.49 9.21 46.73
N THR A 58 0.17 9.33 46.89
CA THR A 58 -0.81 9.18 45.80
C THR A 58 -0.61 10.23 44.71
N ASP A 59 -0.52 11.51 45.08
CA ASP A 59 -0.35 12.62 44.13
C ASP A 59 1.04 12.61 43.47
N ARG A 60 2.09 12.27 44.23
CA ARG A 60 3.46 12.21 43.71
C ARG A 60 3.65 11.02 42.76
N LEU A 61 3.02 9.89 43.04
CA LEU A 61 3.08 8.71 42.20
C LEU A 61 2.36 8.94 40.87
N ALA A 62 1.14 9.52 40.92
CA ALA A 62 0.38 9.85 39.72
C ALA A 62 1.19 10.79 38.80
N TRP A 63 1.69 11.90 39.35
CA TRP A 63 2.47 12.87 38.56
C TRP A 63 3.78 12.29 38.02
N SER A 64 4.49 11.48 38.82
CA SER A 64 5.75 10.85 38.38
C SER A 64 5.50 9.81 37.29
N LEU A 65 4.39 9.08 37.34
CA LEU A 65 3.97 8.17 36.29
C LEU A 65 3.61 8.92 35.00
N THR A 66 2.86 10.02 35.12
CA THR A 66 2.52 10.91 33.99
C THR A 66 3.78 11.41 33.28
N VAL A 67 4.75 11.93 34.04
CA VAL A 67 6.04 12.39 33.51
C VAL A 67 6.83 11.24 32.87
N LEU A 68 6.91 10.08 33.53
CA LEU A 68 7.61 8.91 32.99
C LEU A 68 7.03 8.47 31.64
N VAL A 69 5.70 8.40 31.53
CA VAL A 69 5.02 8.02 30.29
C VAL A 69 5.28 9.05 29.19
N ALA A 70 5.17 10.35 29.48
CA ALA A 70 5.48 11.41 28.52
C ALA A 70 6.95 11.33 28.04
N VAL A 71 7.90 11.19 28.96
CA VAL A 71 9.33 11.06 28.67
C VAL A 71 9.61 9.79 27.87
N ALA A 72 8.95 8.68 28.17
CA ALA A 72 9.07 7.43 27.41
C ALA A 72 8.62 7.60 25.96
N TRP A 73 7.50 8.29 25.71
CA TRP A 73 7.06 8.61 24.36
C TRP A 73 8.05 9.52 23.61
N ILE A 74 8.57 10.54 24.29
CA ILE A 74 9.57 11.45 23.76
C ILE A 74 10.84 10.66 23.40
N ALA A 75 11.44 9.96 24.35
CA ALA A 75 12.65 9.16 24.16
C ALA A 75 12.49 8.13 23.04
N ARG A 76 11.31 7.48 22.93
CA ARG A 76 10.99 6.59 21.81
C ARG A 76 10.96 7.32 20.47
N GLY A 77 10.32 8.49 20.39
CA GLY A 77 10.30 9.30 19.17
C GLY A 77 11.69 9.75 18.73
N ILE A 78 12.52 10.16 19.69
CA ILE A 78 13.95 10.49 19.50
C ILE A 78 14.71 9.29 18.94
N PHE A 79 14.53 8.10 19.55
CA PHE A 79 15.17 6.87 19.09
C PHE A 79 14.78 6.50 17.65
N LEU A 80 13.52 6.77 17.28
CA LEU A 80 13.01 6.57 15.92
C LEU A 80 13.42 7.67 14.93
N GLY A 81 14.17 8.70 15.37
CA GLY A 81 14.63 9.80 14.54
C GLY A 81 13.52 10.73 14.06
N ARG A 82 12.39 10.79 14.78
CA ARG A 82 11.23 11.58 14.35
C ARG A 82 11.49 13.07 14.49
N PRO A 83 11.31 13.88 13.43
CA PRO A 83 11.45 15.32 13.52
C PRO A 83 10.26 15.94 14.28
N VAL A 84 10.53 16.93 15.12
CA VAL A 84 9.49 17.72 15.78
C VAL A 84 9.18 18.93 14.89
N THR A 85 7.97 19.01 14.37
CA THR A 85 7.49 20.15 13.58
C THR A 85 6.89 21.22 14.50
N ALA A 86 6.75 22.45 13.98
CA ALA A 86 6.07 23.51 14.72
C ALA A 86 4.63 23.13 15.11
N MET A 87 3.93 22.39 14.24
CA MET A 87 2.59 21.87 14.53
C MET A 87 2.60 20.83 15.67
N HIS A 88 3.57 19.92 15.69
CA HIS A 88 3.70 18.94 16.79
C HIS A 88 3.94 19.64 18.12
N ALA A 89 4.85 20.62 18.16
CA ALA A 89 5.15 21.39 19.36
C ALA A 89 3.94 22.19 19.87
N ALA A 90 3.22 22.87 18.97
CA ALA A 90 2.01 23.62 19.33
C ALA A 90 0.89 22.70 19.85
N ALA A 91 0.65 21.57 19.18
CA ALA A 91 -0.36 20.61 19.60
C ALA A 91 -0.01 19.96 20.96
N ALA A 92 1.25 19.57 21.17
CA ALA A 92 1.71 19.05 22.45
C ALA A 92 1.56 20.09 23.58
N GLY A 93 1.90 21.35 23.31
CA GLY A 93 1.68 22.46 24.25
C GLY A 93 0.20 22.64 24.61
N LEU A 94 -0.70 22.55 23.63
CA LEU A 94 -2.15 22.61 23.88
C LEU A 94 -2.63 21.43 24.75
N PHE A 95 -2.09 20.22 24.54
CA PHE A 95 -2.39 19.07 25.38
C PHE A 95 -1.93 19.29 26.82
N VAL A 96 -0.72 19.82 27.03
CA VAL A 96 -0.25 20.15 28.39
C VAL A 96 -1.17 21.17 29.04
N LEU A 97 -1.53 22.25 28.35
CA LEU A 97 -2.44 23.28 28.87
C LEU A 97 -3.84 22.73 29.19
N ALA A 98 -4.39 21.90 28.29
CA ALA A 98 -5.70 21.27 28.50
C ALA A 98 -5.70 20.31 29.69
N GLY A 99 -4.65 19.51 29.83
CA GLY A 99 -4.50 18.60 30.97
C GLY A 99 -4.32 19.33 32.30
N LEU A 100 -3.55 20.42 32.32
CA LEU A 100 -3.47 21.31 33.51
C LEU A 100 -4.84 21.94 33.83
N GLY A 101 -5.60 22.35 32.82
CA GLY A 101 -6.97 22.85 33.00
C GLY A 101 -7.92 21.80 33.59
N LEU A 102 -7.76 20.52 33.22
CA LEU A 102 -8.54 19.42 33.79
C LEU A 102 -8.23 19.18 35.28
N HIS A 103 -6.98 19.32 35.71
CA HIS A 103 -6.63 19.31 37.13
C HIS A 103 -7.33 20.45 37.88
N VAL A 104 -7.36 21.67 37.31
CA VAL A 104 -8.08 22.81 37.92
C VAL A 104 -9.58 22.53 38.06
N LEU A 105 -10.15 21.74 37.14
CA LEU A 105 -11.56 21.30 37.17
C LEU A 105 -11.79 20.02 37.97
N ALA A 106 -10.81 19.54 38.74
CA ALA A 106 -10.87 18.32 39.56
C ALA A 106 -11.08 17.02 38.77
N PHE A 107 -10.63 16.96 37.51
CA PHE A 107 -10.58 15.75 36.67
C PHE A 107 -9.15 15.19 36.59
N ASP A 108 -8.54 14.89 37.73
CA ASP A 108 -7.09 14.62 37.83
C ASP A 108 -6.60 13.48 36.94
N LEU A 109 -7.27 12.32 36.96
CA LEU A 109 -6.90 11.18 36.13
C LEU A 109 -6.94 11.51 34.62
N LEU A 110 -7.94 12.29 34.20
CA LEU A 110 -8.05 12.69 32.80
C LEU A 110 -6.96 13.72 32.44
N GLY A 111 -6.67 14.66 33.36
CA GLY A 111 -5.57 15.61 33.24
C GLY A 111 -4.22 14.91 33.03
N ASP A 112 -3.91 13.93 33.88
CA ASP A 112 -2.71 13.09 33.80
C ASP A 112 -2.60 12.37 32.46
N VAL A 113 -3.67 11.72 31.99
CA VAL A 113 -3.67 11.02 30.69
C VAL A 113 -3.44 11.99 29.54
N VAL A 114 -4.05 13.17 29.57
CA VAL A 114 -3.88 14.19 28.52
C VAL A 114 -2.44 14.72 28.51
N ILE A 115 -1.86 15.03 29.69
CA ILE A 115 -0.46 15.47 29.80
C ILE A 115 0.51 14.38 29.34
N ALA A 116 0.31 13.13 29.78
CA ALA A 116 1.13 12.00 29.37
C ALA A 116 1.10 11.81 27.84
N SER A 117 -0.07 11.98 27.21
CA SER A 117 -0.23 11.87 25.76
C SER A 117 0.43 13.00 24.96
N SER A 118 0.77 14.14 25.59
CA SER A 118 1.49 15.23 24.92
C SER A 118 2.85 14.79 24.36
N GLY A 119 3.55 13.87 25.03
CA GLY A 119 4.80 13.30 24.54
C GLY A 119 4.61 12.47 23.25
N MET A 120 3.49 11.76 23.14
CA MET A 120 3.12 11.03 21.93
C MET A 120 2.75 11.98 20.79
N VAL A 121 2.00 13.05 21.08
CA VAL A 121 1.63 14.08 20.11
C VAL A 121 2.86 14.83 19.59
N LEU A 122 3.81 15.16 20.47
CA LEU A 122 5.06 15.83 20.11
C LEU A 122 5.90 14.97 19.14
N MET A 123 5.89 13.66 19.35
CA MET A 123 6.63 12.67 18.54
C MET A 123 5.75 11.96 17.52
N TRP A 124 4.60 12.56 17.16
CA TRP A 124 3.72 11.97 16.16
C TRP A 124 4.44 11.88 14.80
N PRO A 125 4.31 10.76 14.07
CA PRO A 125 5.01 10.61 12.81
C PRO A 125 4.46 11.56 11.75
N THR A 126 5.36 12.22 11.03
CA THR A 126 5.01 12.96 9.81
C THR A 126 4.48 11.99 8.75
N SER A 127 3.68 12.53 7.82
CA SER A 127 3.12 11.76 6.71
C SER A 127 3.46 12.43 5.38
N SER A 128 3.65 11.63 4.34
CA SER A 128 3.65 12.04 2.96
C SER A 128 2.24 12.43 2.52
N HIS A 129 2.17 13.39 1.61
CA HIS A 129 0.93 13.83 1.00
C HIS A 129 0.88 13.30 -0.44
N PRO A 130 -0.24 12.69 -0.88
CA PRO A 130 -0.39 12.29 -2.26
C PRO A 130 -0.25 13.49 -3.21
N ARG A 131 0.39 13.26 -4.36
CA ARG A 131 0.64 14.28 -5.38
C ARG A 131 -0.01 13.86 -6.71
N PRO A 132 -1.32 14.04 -6.86
CA PRO A 132 -2.01 13.68 -8.10
C PRO A 132 -1.48 14.44 -9.32
N GLU A 133 -0.89 15.62 -9.13
CA GLU A 133 -0.23 16.42 -10.17
C GLU A 133 0.96 15.73 -10.84
N ASP A 134 1.60 14.76 -10.17
CA ASP A 134 2.74 14.01 -10.72
C ASP A 134 2.32 12.89 -11.69
N LEU A 135 1.01 12.61 -11.82
CA LEU A 135 0.49 11.52 -12.63
C LEU A 135 1.00 11.51 -14.08
N PRO A 136 1.06 12.63 -14.83
CA PRO A 136 1.59 12.62 -16.19
C PRO A 136 3.08 12.20 -16.27
N ARG A 137 3.87 12.59 -15.26
CA ARG A 137 5.29 12.20 -15.17
C ARG A 137 5.43 10.72 -14.86
N VAL A 138 4.64 10.22 -13.91
CA VAL A 138 4.59 8.81 -13.53
C VAL A 138 4.15 7.94 -14.71
N TRP A 139 3.15 8.38 -15.47
CA TRP A 139 2.69 7.69 -16.66
C TRP A 139 3.79 7.54 -17.72
N LYS A 140 4.57 8.60 -17.97
CA LYS A 140 5.71 8.52 -18.89
C LYS A 140 6.74 7.47 -18.45
N LEU A 141 6.98 7.35 -17.15
CA LEU A 141 7.87 6.34 -16.59
C LEU A 141 7.30 4.93 -16.75
N ILE A 142 6.01 4.73 -16.49
CA ILE A 142 5.33 3.43 -16.70
C ILE A 142 5.41 2.99 -18.16
N GLN A 143 5.27 3.92 -19.10
CA GLN A 143 5.43 3.63 -20.53
C GLN A 143 6.87 3.28 -20.92
N ALA A 144 7.87 3.72 -20.14
CA ALA A 144 9.28 3.38 -20.35
C ALA A 144 9.70 2.12 -19.59
N THR A 145 8.95 1.70 -18.57
CA THR A 145 9.19 0.45 -17.82
C THR A 145 8.88 -0.74 -18.70
N ALA A 146 9.86 -1.64 -18.85
CA ALA A 146 9.68 -2.93 -19.50
C ALA A 146 9.63 -4.05 -18.46
N ASP A 147 9.03 -5.19 -18.83
CA ASP A 147 9.04 -6.43 -18.05
C ASP A 147 8.41 -6.34 -16.65
N ASP A 148 7.52 -5.37 -16.42
CA ASP A 148 6.74 -5.28 -15.18
C ASP A 148 5.29 -4.90 -15.48
N PRO A 149 4.39 -5.89 -15.70
CA PRO A 149 2.97 -5.62 -15.94
C PRO A 149 2.29 -4.92 -14.76
N LEU A 150 2.87 -4.96 -13.56
CA LEU A 150 2.29 -4.34 -12.36
C LEU A 150 2.69 -2.86 -12.19
N ALA A 151 3.60 -2.35 -13.01
CA ALA A 151 4.02 -0.94 -12.99
C ALA A 151 2.86 0.07 -13.01
N PRO A 152 1.74 -0.14 -13.74
CA PRO A 152 0.61 0.79 -13.76
C PRO A 152 0.01 1.07 -12.38
N PHE A 153 0.09 0.12 -11.45
CA PHE A 153 -0.42 0.32 -10.08
C PHE A 153 0.32 1.41 -9.32
N ALA A 154 1.49 1.87 -9.78
CA ALA A 154 2.14 3.06 -9.25
C ALA A 154 1.24 4.31 -9.32
N MET A 155 0.32 4.40 -10.29
CA MET A 155 -0.56 5.58 -10.49
C MET A 155 -1.61 5.81 -9.41
N GLN A 156 -1.86 4.81 -8.55
CA GLN A 156 -2.93 4.84 -7.55
C GLN A 156 -2.91 6.15 -6.75
N THR A 157 -4.08 6.80 -6.63
CA THR A 157 -4.21 8.20 -6.16
C THR A 157 -3.65 8.47 -4.75
N GLY A 158 -3.52 7.45 -3.91
CA GLY A 158 -3.04 7.58 -2.54
C GLY A 158 -1.50 7.62 -2.43
N LYS A 159 -0.78 7.42 -3.52
CA LYS A 159 0.68 7.36 -3.51
C LYS A 159 1.32 8.75 -3.64
N SER A 160 2.46 8.88 -2.99
CA SER A 160 3.48 9.89 -3.22
C SER A 160 4.59 9.25 -4.05
N TYR A 161 5.44 10.09 -4.65
CA TYR A 161 6.51 9.62 -5.53
C TYR A 161 7.85 10.20 -5.09
N HIS A 162 8.90 9.38 -5.17
CA HIS A 162 10.28 9.83 -5.07
C HIS A 162 10.95 9.60 -6.41
N PHE A 163 11.50 10.65 -7.00
CA PHE A 163 12.08 10.62 -8.34
C PHE A 163 13.59 10.77 -8.27
N THR A 164 14.28 10.22 -9.26
CA THR A 164 15.67 10.60 -9.52
C THR A 164 15.76 12.06 -9.93
N VAL A 165 16.95 12.66 -9.76
CA VAL A 165 17.22 14.06 -10.12
C VAL A 165 16.98 14.31 -11.62
N ASP A 166 17.40 13.38 -12.48
CA ASP A 166 17.16 13.41 -13.93
C ASP A 166 15.73 13.04 -14.32
N GLY A 167 14.93 12.54 -13.36
CA GLY A 167 13.53 12.18 -13.54
C GLY A 167 13.28 10.98 -14.44
N SER A 168 14.29 10.16 -14.67
CA SER A 168 14.22 8.94 -15.49
C SER A 168 13.72 7.71 -14.72
N ALA A 169 13.66 7.76 -13.39
CA ALA A 169 13.07 6.70 -12.57
C ALA A 169 12.34 7.25 -11.34
N ALA A 170 11.40 6.44 -10.80
CA ALA A 170 10.64 6.79 -9.61
C ALA A 170 10.23 5.58 -8.75
N LEU A 171 10.02 5.84 -7.47
CA LEU A 171 9.41 4.93 -6.50
C LEU A 171 8.05 5.48 -6.07
N ALA A 172 7.03 4.63 -6.08
CA ALA A 172 5.70 4.98 -5.59
C ALA A 172 5.52 4.45 -4.16
N TYR A 173 5.22 5.34 -3.22
CA TYR A 173 5.14 5.00 -1.80
C TYR A 173 4.02 5.74 -1.08
N ARG A 174 3.66 5.29 0.11
CA ARG A 174 2.77 6.03 1.00
C ARG A 174 3.22 5.83 2.43
N THR A 175 3.18 6.89 3.22
CA THR A 175 3.53 6.78 4.63
C THR A 175 2.30 6.56 5.49
N ARG A 176 2.43 5.73 6.53
CA ARG A 176 1.42 5.62 7.59
C ARG A 176 2.10 5.22 8.90
N LEU A 177 1.74 5.89 9.99
CA LEU A 177 2.28 5.63 11.34
C LEU A 177 3.83 5.62 11.40
N GLY A 178 4.49 6.42 10.56
CA GLY A 178 5.95 6.51 10.49
C GLY A 178 6.63 5.40 9.68
N ILE A 179 5.85 4.65 8.89
CA ILE A 179 6.37 3.67 7.94
C ILE A 179 6.07 4.16 6.53
N ALA A 180 7.11 4.35 5.72
CA ALA A 180 7.03 4.58 4.28
C ALA A 180 6.91 3.22 3.59
N VAL A 181 5.71 2.89 3.12
CA VAL A 181 5.42 1.66 2.40
C VAL A 181 5.58 1.91 0.91
N VAL A 182 6.56 1.26 0.29
CA VAL A 182 6.73 1.22 -1.16
C VAL A 182 5.80 0.16 -1.74
N GLY A 183 5.06 0.50 -2.78
CA GLY A 183 4.17 -0.43 -3.47
C GLY A 183 4.79 -0.86 -4.79
N GLY A 184 5.27 -2.11 -4.86
CA GLY A 184 5.86 -2.69 -6.06
C GLY A 184 7.32 -2.33 -6.25
N ASP A 185 7.79 -2.51 -7.49
CA ASP A 185 9.15 -2.20 -7.90
C ASP A 185 9.26 -0.73 -8.39
N PRO A 186 10.47 -0.15 -8.46
CA PRO A 186 10.66 1.16 -9.09
C PRO A 186 10.28 1.12 -10.59
N ILE A 187 9.86 2.27 -11.12
CA ILE A 187 9.46 2.46 -12.52
C ILE A 187 10.45 3.36 -13.26
N GLY A 188 10.58 3.18 -14.58
CA GLY A 188 11.49 3.94 -15.45
C GLY A 188 12.81 3.21 -15.72
N ASP A 189 13.91 3.96 -15.80
CA ASP A 189 15.25 3.45 -16.13
C ASP A 189 15.85 2.62 -14.98
N GLU A 190 15.97 1.31 -15.22
CA GLU A 190 16.50 0.35 -14.25
C GLU A 190 17.92 0.66 -13.76
N THR A 191 18.75 1.28 -14.61
CA THR A 191 20.15 1.60 -14.27
C THR A 191 20.23 2.62 -13.13
N ARG A 192 19.15 3.36 -12.88
CA ARG A 192 19.05 4.36 -11.81
C ARG A 192 18.46 3.81 -10.50
N PHE A 193 17.90 2.60 -10.50
CA PHE A 193 17.19 2.07 -9.33
C PHE A 193 18.03 1.98 -8.06
N PRO A 194 19.32 1.54 -8.10
CA PRO A 194 20.14 1.50 -6.88
C PRO A 194 20.32 2.89 -6.24
N GLY A 195 20.62 3.91 -7.05
CA GLY A 195 20.75 5.29 -6.56
C GLY A 195 19.43 5.85 -6.04
N LEU A 196 18.34 5.60 -6.76
CA LEU A 196 16.99 5.99 -6.35
C LEU A 196 16.58 5.41 -4.99
N VAL A 197 16.89 4.14 -4.74
CA VAL A 197 16.59 3.48 -3.46
C VAL A 197 17.46 4.05 -2.33
N ALA A 198 18.73 4.34 -2.59
CA ALA A 198 19.61 4.99 -1.62
C ALA A 198 19.12 6.41 -1.25
N ASP A 199 18.76 7.22 -2.25
CA ASP A 199 18.23 8.57 -2.05
C ASP A 199 16.88 8.54 -1.30
N PHE A 200 16.01 7.58 -1.65
CA PHE A 200 14.75 7.36 -0.94
C PHE A 200 14.99 6.96 0.53
N ALA A 201 15.98 6.12 0.79
CA ALA A 201 16.33 5.69 2.14
C ALA A 201 16.87 6.86 2.97
N ALA A 202 17.72 7.71 2.39
CA ALA A 202 18.20 8.94 3.03
C ALA A 202 17.03 9.89 3.36
N MET A 203 16.10 10.08 2.42
CA MET A 203 14.89 10.88 2.65
C MET A 203 14.03 10.31 3.78
N CYS A 204 13.81 8.99 3.81
CA CYS A 204 13.10 8.34 4.91
C CYS A 204 13.80 8.54 6.25
N HIS A 205 15.14 8.49 6.27
CA HIS A 205 15.94 8.73 7.47
C HIS A 205 15.69 10.14 8.04
N THR A 206 15.76 11.17 7.19
CA THR A 206 15.51 12.58 7.59
C THR A 206 14.10 12.79 8.16
N HIS A 207 13.12 12.04 7.69
CA HIS A 207 11.74 12.13 8.18
C HIS A 207 11.43 11.21 9.37
N GLY A 208 12.41 10.43 9.85
CA GLY A 208 12.19 9.41 10.89
C GLY A 208 11.26 8.29 10.43
N TRP A 209 11.15 8.06 9.11
CA TRP A 209 10.37 6.98 8.53
C TRP A 209 11.16 5.69 8.50
N ARG A 210 10.42 4.58 8.59
CA ARG A 210 10.92 3.23 8.41
C ARG A 210 10.42 2.72 7.08
N ILE A 211 11.21 1.89 6.40
CA ILE A 211 10.85 1.43 5.06
C ILE A 211 10.18 0.05 5.17
N ALA A 212 9.14 -0.15 4.38
CA ALA A 212 8.62 -1.46 4.07
C ALA A 212 8.32 -1.51 2.56
N VAL A 213 8.51 -2.66 1.93
CA VAL A 213 8.19 -2.83 0.51
C VAL A 213 7.17 -3.94 0.40
N VAL A 214 6.09 -3.71 -0.35
CA VAL A 214 5.07 -4.72 -0.59
C VAL A 214 5.00 -5.04 -2.06
N GLY A 215 5.13 -6.33 -2.34
CA GLY A 215 5.11 -6.92 -3.67
C GLY A 215 6.29 -6.54 -4.54
N CYS A 216 7.46 -6.47 -3.91
CA CYS A 216 8.75 -6.43 -4.61
C CYS A 216 8.89 -7.68 -5.50
N GLY A 217 9.28 -7.49 -6.75
CA GLY A 217 9.63 -8.56 -7.66
C GLY A 217 10.90 -9.29 -7.22
N GLU A 218 10.95 -10.58 -7.51
CA GLU A 218 12.12 -11.42 -7.20
C GLU A 218 13.43 -10.86 -7.77
N ARG A 219 13.38 -10.30 -8.99
CA ARG A 219 14.52 -9.64 -9.67
C ARG A 219 15.05 -8.39 -8.97
N ARG A 220 14.29 -7.82 -8.03
CA ARG A 220 14.58 -6.51 -7.39
C ARG A 220 14.91 -6.61 -5.92
N LEU A 221 14.95 -7.83 -5.35
CA LEU A 221 15.29 -8.05 -3.95
C LEU A 221 16.64 -7.42 -3.56
N ASP A 222 17.62 -7.52 -4.45
CA ASP A 222 18.99 -7.04 -4.19
C ASP A 222 19.08 -5.52 -4.00
N LEU A 223 18.11 -4.75 -4.52
CA LEU A 223 18.04 -3.31 -4.28
C LEU A 223 17.87 -2.97 -2.79
N TRP A 224 17.35 -3.89 -1.98
CA TRP A 224 16.92 -3.67 -0.60
C TRP A 224 17.75 -4.43 0.44
N ASN A 225 18.79 -5.15 0.01
CA ASN A 225 19.56 -6.05 0.89
C ASN A 225 20.64 -5.33 1.72
N ASP A 226 21.16 -4.19 1.23
CA ASP A 226 22.24 -3.46 1.93
C ASP A 226 21.68 -2.65 3.11
N ALA A 227 21.83 -3.21 4.32
CA ALA A 227 21.37 -2.59 5.55
C ALA A 227 22.09 -1.26 5.88
N ALA A 228 23.29 -1.01 5.35
CA ALA A 228 23.99 0.26 5.53
C ALA A 228 23.35 1.38 4.70
N VAL A 229 22.92 1.07 3.48
CA VAL A 229 22.19 2.00 2.60
C VAL A 229 20.76 2.21 3.09
N ILE A 230 20.05 1.12 3.40
CA ILE A 230 18.63 1.20 3.83
C ILE A 230 18.49 1.71 5.28
N GLY A 231 19.55 1.62 6.09
CA GLY A 231 19.55 2.00 7.50
C GLY A 231 18.75 1.05 8.40
N GLN A 232 18.41 -0.14 7.90
CA GLN A 232 17.75 -1.23 8.62
C GLN A 232 17.84 -2.54 7.82
N SER A 233 17.76 -3.68 8.51
CA SER A 233 17.67 -4.99 7.86
C SER A 233 16.22 -5.29 7.48
N LEU A 234 16.00 -5.63 6.21
CA LEU A 234 14.71 -6.07 5.69
C LEU A 234 14.74 -7.57 5.44
N ARG A 235 13.70 -8.27 5.89
CA ARG A 235 13.48 -9.69 5.63
C ARG A 235 12.50 -9.84 4.47
N ALA A 236 12.92 -10.55 3.43
CA ALA A 236 12.03 -10.95 2.35
C ALA A 236 11.08 -12.07 2.81
N VAL A 237 9.79 -11.80 2.74
CA VAL A 237 8.72 -12.77 3.02
C VAL A 237 7.93 -12.97 1.73
N PRO A 238 7.90 -14.18 1.14
CA PRO A 238 7.10 -14.44 -0.06
C PRO A 238 5.63 -14.28 0.28
N ILE A 239 4.91 -13.45 -0.48
CA ILE A 239 3.48 -13.19 -0.27
C ILE A 239 2.60 -13.87 -1.33
N GLY A 240 3.19 -14.28 -2.45
CA GLY A 240 2.48 -14.93 -3.54
C GLY A 240 3.22 -14.84 -4.86
N ARG A 241 2.50 -15.06 -5.96
CA ARG A 241 3.02 -15.04 -7.32
C ARG A 241 2.13 -14.19 -8.22
N ASP A 242 2.75 -13.57 -9.20
CA ASP A 242 2.02 -12.98 -10.31
C ASP A 242 1.50 -14.09 -11.25
N VAL A 243 0.40 -13.82 -11.95
CA VAL A 243 -0.15 -14.71 -12.97
C VAL A 243 -0.04 -13.99 -14.30
N VAL A 244 1.06 -14.21 -15.00
CA VAL A 244 1.42 -13.50 -16.22
C VAL A 244 1.36 -14.44 -17.41
N VAL A 245 0.40 -14.18 -18.30
CA VAL A 245 0.26 -14.91 -19.56
C VAL A 245 1.27 -14.34 -20.57
N ASP A 246 2.10 -15.20 -21.15
CA ASP A 246 2.86 -14.89 -22.37
C ASP A 246 1.87 -14.78 -23.54
N VAL A 247 1.63 -13.55 -23.98
CA VAL A 247 0.62 -13.22 -25.00
C VAL A 247 1.06 -13.72 -26.38
N THR A 248 2.36 -13.66 -26.67
CA THR A 248 2.90 -14.05 -27.99
C THR A 248 2.67 -15.53 -28.27
N GLY A 249 2.99 -16.37 -27.28
CA GLY A 249 2.82 -17.82 -27.31
C GLY A 249 1.44 -18.31 -26.89
N PHE A 250 0.51 -17.43 -26.48
CA PHE A 250 -0.78 -17.88 -25.98
C PHE A 250 -1.60 -18.56 -27.07
N ASP A 251 -1.94 -19.81 -26.79
CA ASP A 251 -3.00 -20.55 -27.44
C ASP A 251 -3.79 -21.33 -26.37
N MET A 252 -5.02 -21.72 -26.71
CA MET A 252 -5.83 -22.57 -25.85
C MET A 252 -5.72 -24.05 -26.25
N VAL A 253 -4.56 -24.55 -26.69
CA VAL A 253 -4.40 -25.92 -27.22
C VAL A 253 -4.13 -26.95 -26.12
N GLY A 254 -4.62 -28.18 -26.31
CA GLY A 254 -4.34 -29.29 -25.41
C GLY A 254 -5.31 -29.46 -24.24
N ARG A 255 -5.07 -30.48 -23.41
CA ARG A 255 -6.02 -30.92 -22.37
C ARG A 255 -6.10 -29.94 -21.18
N LYS A 256 -5.01 -29.26 -20.84
CA LYS A 256 -4.91 -28.35 -19.68
C LYS A 256 -5.86 -27.15 -19.78
N PHE A 257 -6.12 -26.65 -21.00
CA PHE A 257 -7.03 -25.52 -21.25
C PHE A 257 -8.50 -25.93 -21.49
N ARG A 258 -8.87 -27.21 -21.29
CA ARG A 258 -10.25 -27.68 -21.51
C ARG A 258 -11.28 -26.84 -20.75
N ASN A 259 -11.03 -26.55 -19.47
CA ASN A 259 -11.95 -25.79 -18.65
C ASN A 259 -12.07 -24.33 -19.13
N LEU A 260 -10.96 -23.74 -19.58
CA LEU A 260 -10.93 -22.38 -20.14
C LEU A 260 -11.73 -22.33 -21.44
N ARG A 261 -11.45 -23.23 -22.40
CA ARG A 261 -12.20 -23.34 -23.66
C ARG A 261 -13.69 -23.56 -23.44
N GLN A 262 -14.06 -24.43 -22.50
CA GLN A 262 -15.47 -24.66 -22.18
C GLN A 262 -16.15 -23.41 -21.59
N ALA A 263 -15.45 -22.64 -20.75
CA ALA A 263 -15.98 -21.39 -20.21
C ALA A 263 -16.21 -20.35 -21.32
N VAL A 264 -15.21 -20.16 -22.19
CA VAL A 264 -15.30 -19.29 -23.37
C VAL A 264 -16.46 -19.73 -24.27
N GLN A 265 -16.55 -21.02 -24.62
CA GLN A 265 -17.61 -21.53 -25.49
C GLN A 265 -19.01 -21.38 -24.87
N ARG A 266 -19.15 -21.56 -23.55
CA ARG A 266 -20.44 -21.34 -22.87
C ARG A 266 -20.89 -19.90 -23.01
N SER A 267 -20.01 -18.93 -22.76
CA SER A 267 -20.35 -17.51 -22.93
C SER A 267 -20.76 -17.19 -24.38
N HIS A 268 -20.04 -17.76 -25.37
CA HIS A 268 -20.37 -17.62 -26.78
C HIS A 268 -21.75 -18.19 -27.10
N ASN A 269 -22.06 -19.39 -26.61
CA ASN A 269 -23.36 -20.04 -26.83
C ASN A 269 -24.52 -19.30 -26.13
N CYS A 270 -24.23 -18.52 -25.10
CA CYS A 270 -25.20 -17.61 -24.48
C CYS A 270 -25.37 -16.29 -25.25
N GLY A 271 -24.74 -16.12 -26.41
CA GLY A 271 -24.83 -14.93 -27.25
C GLY A 271 -24.08 -13.72 -26.68
N ILE A 272 -23.05 -13.94 -25.85
CA ILE A 272 -22.23 -12.84 -25.32
C ILE A 272 -21.29 -12.31 -26.40
N THR A 273 -21.35 -11.00 -26.63
CA THR A 273 -20.41 -10.24 -27.46
C THR A 273 -19.48 -9.39 -26.59
N THR A 274 -18.31 -9.05 -27.12
CA THR A 274 -17.28 -8.29 -26.40
C THR A 274 -16.82 -7.08 -27.21
N GLU A 275 -16.56 -5.98 -26.54
CA GLU A 275 -16.07 -4.74 -27.13
C GLU A 275 -14.97 -4.14 -26.25
N ILE A 276 -13.89 -3.63 -26.85
CA ILE A 276 -12.81 -2.96 -26.13
C ILE A 276 -12.91 -1.46 -26.38
N VAL A 277 -12.96 -0.67 -25.31
CA VAL A 277 -13.05 0.79 -25.34
C VAL A 277 -12.07 1.40 -24.35
N ALA A 278 -11.52 2.57 -24.69
CA ALA A 278 -10.72 3.33 -23.74
C ALA A 278 -11.63 3.96 -22.67
N GLU A 279 -11.24 3.88 -21.38
CA GLU A 279 -12.05 4.44 -20.28
C GLU A 279 -12.30 5.95 -20.45
N GLN A 280 -11.32 6.68 -20.98
CA GLN A 280 -11.41 8.12 -21.25
C GLN A 280 -12.28 8.48 -22.45
N ALA A 281 -12.67 7.50 -23.27
CA ALA A 281 -13.49 7.69 -24.46
C ALA A 281 -14.95 7.27 -24.26
N LEU A 282 -15.34 6.90 -23.04
CA LEU A 282 -16.71 6.50 -22.73
C LEU A 282 -17.69 7.67 -22.94
N SER A 283 -18.79 7.41 -23.63
CA SER A 283 -19.92 8.34 -23.66
C SER A 283 -20.63 8.38 -22.30
N PRO A 284 -21.38 9.45 -21.98
CA PRO A 284 -22.18 9.52 -20.75
C PRO A 284 -23.15 8.33 -20.59
N GLU A 285 -23.71 7.83 -21.70
CA GLU A 285 -24.63 6.69 -21.71
C GLU A 285 -23.90 5.38 -21.39
N GLN A 286 -22.73 5.15 -22.00
CA GLN A 286 -21.89 3.99 -21.70
C GLN A 286 -21.43 4.02 -20.25
N LEU A 287 -21.01 5.19 -19.75
CA LEU A 287 -20.60 5.38 -18.36
C LEU A 287 -21.74 5.04 -17.38
N ALA A 288 -22.96 5.51 -17.66
CA ALA A 288 -24.14 5.20 -16.84
C ALA A 288 -24.43 3.69 -16.83
N GLU A 289 -24.39 3.04 -17.99
CA GLU A 289 -24.63 1.59 -18.10
C GLU A 289 -23.59 0.77 -17.32
N LEU A 290 -22.31 1.11 -17.43
CA LEU A 290 -21.23 0.45 -16.69
C LEU A 290 -21.31 0.73 -15.18
N THR A 291 -21.73 1.93 -14.79
CA THR A 291 -21.98 2.29 -13.38
C THR A 291 -23.10 1.42 -12.79
N ASP A 292 -24.15 1.14 -13.55
CA ASP A 292 -25.21 0.22 -13.11
C ASP A 292 -24.71 -1.22 -12.94
N VAL A 293 -23.74 -1.66 -13.74
CA VAL A 293 -23.09 -2.97 -13.57
C VAL A 293 -22.32 -3.02 -12.25
N VAL A 294 -21.57 -1.95 -11.93
CA VAL A 294 -20.84 -1.83 -10.67
C VAL A 294 -21.82 -1.86 -9.49
N ARG A 295 -22.91 -1.08 -9.54
CA ARG A 295 -23.96 -1.03 -8.51
C ARG A 295 -24.67 -2.38 -8.33
N ALA A 296 -24.91 -3.11 -9.41
CA ALA A 296 -25.56 -4.42 -9.38
C ALA A 296 -24.61 -5.59 -9.05
N SER A 297 -23.32 -5.32 -8.88
CA SER A 297 -22.34 -6.36 -8.55
C SER A 297 -22.43 -6.78 -7.09
N SER A 298 -22.14 -8.05 -6.82
CA SER A 298 -22.06 -8.56 -5.45
C SER A 298 -20.82 -8.09 -4.70
N LYS A 299 -19.81 -7.55 -5.42
CA LYS A 299 -18.62 -6.92 -4.83
C LYS A 299 -19.02 -5.49 -4.45
N GLY A 300 -18.91 -5.12 -3.17
CA GLY A 300 -19.46 -3.88 -2.63
C GLY A 300 -19.23 -2.66 -3.52
N ALA A 301 -20.30 -2.15 -4.14
CA ALA A 301 -20.27 -1.11 -5.16
C ALA A 301 -19.76 0.27 -4.66
N HIS A 302 -19.73 0.46 -3.34
CA HIS A 302 -19.62 1.78 -2.72
C HIS A 302 -18.23 2.12 -2.18
N THR A 303 -17.27 1.18 -2.23
CA THR A 303 -15.95 1.39 -1.62
C THR A 303 -14.81 0.94 -2.52
N ASP A 304 -13.85 1.83 -2.74
CA ASP A 304 -12.53 1.46 -3.26
C ASP A 304 -11.66 0.92 -2.12
N ARG A 305 -10.82 -0.05 -2.46
CA ARG A 305 -9.80 -0.64 -1.57
C ARG A 305 -8.46 -0.65 -2.28
N GLY A 306 -7.45 -1.18 -1.62
CA GLY A 306 -6.16 -1.57 -2.15
C GLY A 306 -5.14 -0.45 -2.27
N PHE A 307 -3.89 -0.89 -2.32
CA PHE A 307 -2.70 -0.04 -2.32
C PHE A 307 -1.66 -0.55 -3.32
N HIS A 308 -1.30 -1.85 -3.30
CA HIS A 308 -0.26 -2.36 -4.21
C HIS A 308 -0.83 -2.93 -5.52
N MET A 309 -1.95 -3.66 -5.49
CA MET A 309 -2.40 -4.50 -6.61
C MET A 309 -3.73 -4.09 -7.24
N ASN A 310 -4.12 -2.83 -7.07
CA ASN A 310 -5.27 -2.27 -7.78
C ASN A 310 -5.14 -0.75 -7.95
N LEU A 311 -5.90 -0.23 -8.91
CA LEU A 311 -6.16 1.18 -9.07
C LEU A 311 -7.48 1.54 -8.39
N ASP A 312 -7.61 2.81 -8.02
CA ASP A 312 -8.88 3.40 -7.61
C ASP A 312 -9.60 4.05 -8.81
N GLY A 313 -10.74 4.70 -8.55
CA GLY A 313 -11.42 5.54 -9.53
C GLY A 313 -11.89 4.77 -10.77
N VAL A 314 -12.47 3.59 -10.55
CA VAL A 314 -13.11 2.80 -11.61
C VAL A 314 -14.16 3.66 -12.31
N LEU A 315 -14.05 3.81 -13.63
CA LEU A 315 -14.92 4.64 -14.49
C LEU A 315 -14.79 6.15 -14.27
N GLU A 316 -13.77 6.64 -13.57
CA GLU A 316 -13.55 8.10 -13.41
C GLU A 316 -12.74 8.70 -14.57
N GLY A 317 -12.17 7.89 -15.47
CA GLY A 317 -11.36 8.37 -16.60
C GLY A 317 -10.07 9.10 -16.20
N ARG A 318 -9.67 9.00 -14.92
CA ARG A 318 -8.50 9.71 -14.37
C ARG A 318 -7.18 9.20 -14.93
N PHE A 319 -7.06 7.88 -15.06
CA PHE A 319 -5.80 7.25 -15.41
C PHE A 319 -5.65 7.09 -16.92
N PRO A 320 -4.49 7.48 -17.49
CA PRO A 320 -4.19 7.20 -18.89
C PRO A 320 -3.94 5.69 -19.10
N GLY A 321 -4.06 5.26 -20.36
CA GLY A 321 -3.72 3.88 -20.73
C GLY A 321 -4.68 2.80 -20.20
N ILE A 322 -5.87 3.18 -19.71
CA ILE A 322 -6.89 2.26 -19.26
C ILE A 322 -7.77 1.80 -20.42
N GLN A 323 -7.87 0.49 -20.58
CA GLN A 323 -8.76 -0.19 -21.53
C GLN A 323 -9.84 -0.96 -20.77
N LEU A 324 -11.07 -0.84 -21.21
CA LEU A 324 -12.20 -1.63 -20.71
C LEU A 324 -12.58 -2.63 -21.78
N ILE A 325 -12.74 -3.90 -21.40
CA ILE A 325 -13.42 -4.88 -22.24
C ILE A 325 -14.78 -5.18 -21.64
N VAL A 326 -15.82 -4.94 -22.43
CA VAL A 326 -17.22 -4.94 -22.02
C VAL A 326 -17.93 -6.12 -22.67
N ALA A 327 -18.67 -6.91 -21.88
CA ALA A 327 -19.47 -8.02 -22.36
C ALA A 327 -20.97 -7.67 -22.38
N ARG A 328 -21.59 -7.81 -23.54
CA ARG A 328 -23.03 -7.58 -23.78
C ARG A 328 -23.73 -8.89 -24.10
N ASP A 329 -24.97 -9.04 -23.64
CA ASP A 329 -25.81 -10.16 -24.05
C ASP A 329 -26.49 -9.93 -25.40
N ALA A 330 -27.25 -10.92 -25.87
CA ALA A 330 -27.99 -10.85 -27.13
C ALA A 330 -29.04 -9.73 -27.19
N SER A 331 -29.44 -9.14 -26.04
CA SER A 331 -30.32 -7.98 -25.98
C SER A 331 -29.56 -6.64 -26.02
N GLY A 332 -28.22 -6.67 -26.08
CA GLY A 332 -27.34 -5.50 -26.08
C GLY A 332 -26.99 -4.98 -24.69
N LYS A 333 -27.50 -5.61 -23.61
CA LYS A 333 -27.30 -5.16 -22.23
C LYS A 333 -25.94 -5.60 -21.70
N VAL A 334 -25.20 -4.69 -21.05
CA VAL A 334 -23.92 -5.06 -20.41
C VAL A 334 -24.16 -5.98 -19.21
N GLN A 335 -23.50 -7.14 -19.25
CA GLN A 335 -23.51 -8.14 -18.18
C GLN A 335 -22.26 -8.10 -17.30
N GLY A 336 -21.14 -7.61 -17.83
CA GLY A 336 -19.90 -7.43 -17.10
C GLY A 336 -18.84 -6.69 -17.91
N PHE A 337 -17.80 -6.22 -17.25
CA PHE A 337 -16.62 -5.64 -17.89
C PHE A 337 -15.38 -5.87 -17.05
N HIS A 338 -14.23 -5.94 -17.70
CA HIS A 338 -12.92 -5.93 -17.05
C HIS A 338 -12.22 -4.61 -17.35
N ARG A 339 -11.51 -4.07 -16.35
CA ARG A 339 -10.66 -2.90 -16.48
C ARG A 339 -9.20 -3.33 -16.53
N TYR A 340 -8.48 -2.93 -17.57
CA TYR A 340 -7.06 -3.23 -17.77
C TYR A 340 -6.26 -1.95 -17.83
N ALA A 341 -5.05 -1.97 -17.28
CA ALA A 341 -4.05 -0.92 -17.42
C ALA A 341 -2.88 -1.41 -18.29
N THR A 342 -2.14 -0.48 -18.88
CA THR A 342 -1.04 -0.77 -19.81
C THR A 342 0.29 -0.18 -19.33
N ALA A 343 1.40 -0.82 -19.67
CA ALA A 343 2.77 -0.37 -19.43
C ALA A 343 3.67 -0.69 -20.63
N GLY A 344 4.90 -0.16 -20.61
CA GLY A 344 5.92 -0.45 -21.64
C GLY A 344 5.49 -0.06 -23.05
N GLY A 345 4.64 0.97 -23.21
CA GLY A 345 4.12 1.34 -24.51
C GLY A 345 3.05 0.39 -25.06
N GLY A 346 2.46 -0.46 -24.21
CA GLY A 346 1.50 -1.49 -24.59
C GLY A 346 2.08 -2.90 -24.65
N SER A 347 3.38 -3.08 -24.37
CA SER A 347 4.01 -4.41 -24.26
C SER A 347 3.44 -5.23 -23.11
N ASP A 348 3.03 -4.57 -22.02
CA ASP A 348 2.55 -5.24 -20.82
C ASP A 348 1.15 -4.71 -20.47
N ILE A 349 0.24 -5.64 -20.20
CA ILE A 349 -1.16 -5.37 -19.85
C ILE A 349 -1.42 -5.98 -18.47
N THR A 350 -2.21 -5.32 -17.62
CA THR A 350 -2.60 -5.88 -16.31
C THR A 350 -4.08 -5.70 -16.06
N LEU A 351 -4.73 -6.77 -15.59
CA LEU A 351 -6.09 -6.72 -15.09
C LEU A 351 -6.10 -5.97 -13.76
N ASP A 352 -6.81 -4.84 -13.72
CA ASP A 352 -7.05 -4.08 -12.49
C ASP A 352 -8.23 -4.69 -11.73
N VAL A 353 -9.43 -4.62 -12.31
CA VAL A 353 -10.65 -5.12 -11.66
C VAL A 353 -11.65 -5.72 -12.63
N PRO A 354 -12.22 -6.90 -12.30
CA PRO A 354 -13.35 -7.47 -13.02
C PRO A 354 -14.69 -7.19 -12.30
N TRP A 355 -15.65 -6.65 -13.05
CA TRP A 355 -17.02 -6.37 -12.64
C TRP A 355 -18.02 -7.18 -13.44
N ARG A 356 -19.01 -7.76 -12.76
CA ARG A 356 -20.14 -8.43 -13.41
C ARG A 356 -21.40 -8.32 -12.59
N ARG A 357 -22.54 -8.32 -13.27
CA ARG A 357 -23.87 -8.34 -12.66
C ARG A 357 -24.09 -9.66 -11.93
N ARG A 358 -24.94 -9.61 -10.90
CA ARG A 358 -25.49 -10.83 -10.29
C ARG A 358 -26.33 -11.57 -11.33
N GLY A 359 -26.03 -12.85 -11.54
CA GLY A 359 -26.70 -13.68 -12.55
C GLY A 359 -26.07 -13.64 -13.95
N ALA A 360 -24.95 -12.93 -14.15
CA ALA A 360 -24.22 -12.96 -15.41
C ALA A 360 -23.84 -14.41 -15.80
N PRO A 361 -23.87 -14.78 -17.11
CA PRO A 361 -23.56 -16.13 -17.56
C PRO A 361 -22.18 -16.62 -17.10
N ASN A 362 -22.09 -17.91 -16.79
CA ASN A 362 -20.83 -18.54 -16.42
C ASN A 362 -19.86 -18.54 -17.62
N GLY A 363 -18.63 -18.08 -17.39
CA GLY A 363 -17.59 -17.99 -18.42
C GLY A 363 -17.31 -16.58 -18.92
N ILE A 364 -18.06 -15.57 -18.45
CA ILE A 364 -17.87 -14.18 -18.86
C ILE A 364 -16.47 -13.64 -18.51
N ASP A 365 -15.97 -13.93 -17.30
CA ASP A 365 -14.65 -13.44 -16.85
C ASP A 365 -13.52 -14.11 -17.66
N GLU A 366 -13.64 -15.41 -17.95
CA GLU A 366 -12.73 -16.13 -18.84
C GLU A 366 -12.78 -15.58 -20.27
N ARG A 367 -13.98 -15.29 -20.79
CA ARG A 367 -14.16 -14.75 -22.13
C ARG A 367 -13.50 -13.38 -22.26
N LEU A 368 -13.79 -12.46 -21.34
CA LEU A 368 -13.22 -11.11 -21.33
C LEU A 368 -11.68 -11.14 -21.23
N SER A 369 -11.12 -12.12 -20.53
CA SER A 369 -9.66 -12.23 -20.43
C SER A 369 -9.03 -12.85 -21.65
N VAL A 370 -9.63 -13.89 -22.22
CA VAL A 370 -9.15 -14.47 -23.48
C VAL A 370 -9.23 -13.46 -24.63
N ASP A 371 -10.34 -12.74 -24.76
CA ASP A 371 -10.50 -11.77 -25.82
C ASP A 371 -9.53 -10.57 -25.66
N MET A 372 -9.25 -10.14 -24.43
CA MET A 372 -8.20 -9.14 -24.17
C MET A 372 -6.79 -9.68 -24.50
N ILE A 373 -6.49 -10.95 -24.20
CA ILE A 373 -5.21 -11.57 -24.60
C ILE A 373 -5.08 -11.57 -26.13
N MET A 374 -6.14 -11.91 -26.86
CA MET A 374 -6.12 -11.94 -28.32
C MET A 374 -5.97 -10.53 -28.93
N ASP A 375 -6.69 -9.53 -28.42
CA ASP A 375 -6.52 -8.13 -28.83
C ASP A 375 -5.11 -7.61 -28.53
N GLY A 376 -4.58 -7.94 -27.34
CA GLY A 376 -3.19 -7.64 -26.99
C GLY A 376 -2.20 -8.27 -27.96
N LYS A 377 -2.43 -9.52 -28.39
CA LYS A 377 -1.60 -10.22 -29.37
C LYS A 377 -1.60 -9.52 -30.73
N GLU A 378 -2.76 -9.08 -31.20
CA GLU A 378 -2.88 -8.30 -32.44
C GLU A 378 -2.16 -6.95 -32.36
N LYS A 379 -2.13 -6.33 -31.18
CA LYS A 379 -1.44 -5.06 -30.90
C LYS A 379 0.03 -5.21 -30.52
N GLY A 380 0.57 -6.43 -30.51
CA GLY A 380 1.98 -6.69 -30.22
C GLY A 380 2.35 -6.71 -28.74
N ALA A 381 1.38 -6.84 -27.84
CA ALA A 381 1.63 -7.05 -26.42
C ALA A 381 2.41 -8.36 -26.19
N GLN A 382 3.29 -8.34 -25.20
CA GLN A 382 4.14 -9.46 -24.80
C GLN A 382 3.54 -10.20 -23.62
N ARG A 383 2.95 -9.48 -22.66
CA ARG A 383 2.50 -10.05 -21.39
C ARG A 383 1.15 -9.50 -20.96
N LEU A 384 0.37 -10.35 -20.32
CA LEU A 384 -0.87 -9.96 -19.65
C LEU A 384 -0.92 -10.55 -18.24
N SER A 385 -0.82 -9.70 -17.21
CA SER A 385 -1.06 -10.10 -15.82
C SER A 385 -2.55 -10.15 -15.54
N LEU A 386 -3.02 -11.27 -14.99
CA LEU A 386 -4.42 -11.50 -14.67
C LEU A 386 -4.76 -11.16 -13.21
N ALA A 387 -3.83 -11.41 -12.29
CA ALA A 387 -3.97 -11.07 -10.88
C ALA A 387 -2.76 -11.60 -10.10
N PHE A 388 -2.65 -11.09 -8.88
CA PHE A 388 -1.81 -11.67 -7.85
C PHE A 388 -2.46 -12.90 -7.22
N ALA A 389 -1.81 -14.06 -7.34
CA ALA A 389 -2.16 -15.27 -6.59
C ALA A 389 -1.44 -15.23 -5.24
N ALA A 390 -2.15 -14.91 -4.16
CA ALA A 390 -1.55 -14.95 -2.82
C ALA A 390 -1.31 -16.41 -2.38
N PHE A 391 -0.08 -16.70 -1.94
CA PHE A 391 0.33 -17.99 -1.37
C PHE A 391 -0.15 -19.26 -2.12
N PRO A 392 0.08 -19.39 -3.44
CA PRO A 392 -0.42 -20.53 -4.21
C PRO A 392 0.11 -21.87 -3.68
N GLU A 393 1.35 -21.90 -3.17
CA GLU A 393 1.97 -23.09 -2.59
C GLU A 393 1.16 -23.64 -1.39
N ILE A 394 0.52 -22.78 -0.61
CA ILE A 394 -0.27 -23.19 0.57
C ILE A 394 -1.62 -23.83 0.14
N PHE A 395 -2.15 -23.39 -1.00
CA PHE A 395 -3.39 -23.95 -1.57
C PHE A 395 -3.17 -25.28 -2.29
N ASP A 396 -1.99 -25.51 -2.86
CA ASP A 396 -1.63 -26.76 -3.53
C ASP A 396 -1.13 -27.86 -2.58
N GLU A 397 -0.69 -27.51 -1.37
CA GLU A 397 -0.17 -28.46 -0.37
C GLU A 397 -1.28 -29.31 0.28
N LYS A 398 -1.36 -30.60 -0.10
CA LYS A 398 -2.35 -31.55 0.44
C LYS A 398 -2.01 -32.07 1.84
N ASN A 399 -0.73 -32.05 2.25
CA ASN A 399 -0.24 -32.56 3.54
C ASN A 399 0.35 -31.43 4.41
N ARG A 400 -0.51 -30.66 5.07
CA ARG A 400 -0.10 -29.48 5.87
C ARG A 400 0.44 -29.87 7.25
N SER A 401 1.62 -29.33 7.59
CA SER A 401 2.15 -29.34 8.96
C SER A 401 1.27 -28.55 9.94
N ARG A 402 1.47 -28.72 11.26
CA ARG A 402 0.71 -28.01 12.29
C ARG A 402 0.83 -26.48 12.19
N ALA A 403 2.04 -25.96 11.91
CA ALA A 403 2.27 -24.54 11.73
C ALA A 403 1.60 -23.99 10.46
N GLN A 404 1.71 -24.71 9.34
CA GLN A 404 1.02 -24.35 8.08
C GLN A 404 -0.50 -24.35 8.24
N ARG A 405 -1.06 -25.21 9.10
CA ARG A 405 -2.50 -25.25 9.38
C ARG A 405 -3.00 -24.02 10.15
N VAL A 406 -2.20 -23.52 11.10
CA VAL A 406 -2.50 -22.27 11.81
C VAL A 406 -2.40 -21.08 10.87
N PHE A 407 -1.35 -21.01 10.05
CA PHE A 407 -1.17 -19.95 9.07
C PHE A 407 -2.27 -19.96 7.99
N TYR A 408 -2.67 -21.15 7.53
CA TYR A 408 -3.83 -21.34 6.63
C TYR A 408 -5.11 -20.74 7.21
N ARG A 409 -5.40 -21.02 8.49
CA ARG A 409 -6.56 -20.44 9.20
C ARG A 409 -6.46 -18.92 9.32
N LEU A 410 -5.29 -18.37 9.59
CA LEU A 410 -5.06 -16.92 9.67
C LEU A 410 -5.24 -16.23 8.31
N ILE A 411 -4.79 -16.84 7.21
CA ILE A 411 -5.02 -16.30 5.85
C ILE A 411 -6.52 -16.25 5.54
N HIS A 412 -7.30 -17.26 5.94
CA HIS A 412 -8.75 -17.29 5.69
C HIS A 412 -9.52 -16.21 6.45
N VAL A 413 -8.94 -15.59 7.49
CA VAL A 413 -9.54 -14.40 8.13
C VAL A 413 -9.63 -13.22 7.14
N LEU A 414 -8.78 -13.19 6.12
CA LEU A 414 -8.78 -12.17 5.05
C LEU A 414 -9.64 -12.58 3.83
N ASP A 415 -10.25 -13.77 3.82
CA ASP A 415 -11.11 -14.22 2.71
C ASP A 415 -12.31 -13.31 2.44
N PRO A 416 -13.01 -12.75 3.45
CA PRO A 416 -14.06 -11.77 3.22
C PRO A 416 -13.57 -10.49 2.53
N LEU A 417 -12.26 -10.23 2.55
CA LEU A 417 -11.64 -9.03 1.98
C LEU A 417 -11.12 -9.24 0.56
N ILE A 418 -10.63 -10.44 0.21
CA ILE A 418 -9.93 -10.72 -1.07
C ILE A 418 -10.56 -11.86 -1.90
N ALA A 419 -11.38 -12.73 -1.30
CA ALA A 419 -11.95 -13.93 -1.94
C ALA A 419 -10.89 -14.86 -2.58
N LEU A 420 -9.80 -15.11 -1.84
CA LEU A 420 -8.56 -15.77 -2.29
C LEU A 420 -8.78 -17.08 -3.05
N GLU A 421 -9.65 -17.96 -2.56
CA GLU A 421 -9.85 -19.28 -3.17
C GLU A 421 -10.54 -19.19 -4.56
N SER A 422 -11.49 -18.27 -4.71
CA SER A 422 -12.19 -18.07 -5.99
C SER A 422 -11.26 -17.43 -7.04
N LEU A 423 -10.43 -16.49 -6.60
CA LEU A 423 -9.39 -15.88 -7.42
C LEU A 423 -8.37 -16.93 -7.87
N TYR A 424 -7.86 -17.74 -6.93
CA TYR A 424 -6.90 -18.81 -7.24
C TYR A 424 -7.46 -19.81 -8.27
N ARG A 425 -8.72 -20.26 -8.09
CA ARG A 425 -9.38 -21.16 -9.04
C ARG A 425 -9.57 -20.55 -10.43
N TYR A 426 -9.79 -19.24 -10.49
CA TYR A 426 -9.91 -18.51 -11.74
C TYR A 426 -8.57 -18.45 -12.48
N VAL A 427 -7.52 -17.91 -11.84
CA VAL A 427 -6.21 -17.70 -12.46
C VAL A 427 -5.52 -19.00 -12.87
N ARG A 428 -5.72 -20.09 -12.10
CA ARG A 428 -5.14 -21.41 -12.41
C ARG A 428 -5.60 -21.97 -13.77
N LYS A 429 -6.71 -21.49 -14.33
CA LYS A 429 -7.22 -21.93 -15.65
C LYS A 429 -6.27 -21.54 -16.80
N PHE A 430 -5.45 -20.51 -16.58
CA PHE A 430 -4.53 -19.96 -17.57
C PHE A 430 -3.13 -20.60 -17.54
N HIS A 431 -2.82 -21.39 -16.49
CA HIS A 431 -1.53 -22.11 -16.35
C HIS A 431 -0.30 -21.20 -16.52
N ALA A 432 -0.38 -19.99 -15.96
CA ALA A 432 0.54 -18.89 -16.19
C ALA A 432 1.11 -18.32 -14.89
N LEU A 433 1.39 -19.18 -13.90
CA LEU A 433 2.04 -18.74 -12.66
C LEU A 433 3.48 -18.34 -12.95
N ASP A 434 3.86 -17.14 -12.52
CA ASP A 434 5.17 -16.55 -12.79
C ASP A 434 6.00 -16.37 -11.50
N ALA A 435 6.93 -15.42 -11.52
CA ALA A 435 7.83 -15.07 -10.45
C ALA A 435 7.12 -14.71 -9.13
N ARG A 436 7.85 -14.91 -8.03
CA ARG A 436 7.36 -14.58 -6.69
C ARG A 436 7.37 -13.08 -6.47
N ARG A 437 6.39 -12.61 -5.70
CA ARG A 437 6.40 -11.27 -5.11
C ARG A 437 6.60 -11.37 -3.61
N TYR A 438 7.35 -10.42 -3.06
CA TYR A 438 7.82 -10.42 -1.68
C TYR A 438 7.36 -9.17 -0.94
N ALA A 439 7.05 -9.33 0.35
CA ALA A 439 7.01 -8.23 1.29
C ALA A 439 8.37 -8.15 2.01
N LEU A 440 9.01 -6.99 1.95
CA LEU A 440 10.27 -6.72 2.62
C LEU A 440 9.99 -5.97 3.91
N ILE A 441 10.22 -6.62 5.05
CA ILE A 441 9.75 -6.15 6.35
C ILE A 441 10.84 -6.17 7.41
N SER A 442 10.77 -5.25 8.37
CA SER A 442 11.59 -5.32 9.57
C SER A 442 10.87 -6.13 10.66
N LEU A 443 11.52 -7.18 11.18
CA LEU A 443 10.94 -8.05 12.20
C LEU A 443 10.64 -7.32 13.51
N THR A 444 11.38 -6.26 13.82
CA THR A 444 11.16 -5.43 15.02
C THR A 444 9.89 -4.59 14.94
N GLN A 445 9.27 -4.50 13.75
CA GLN A 445 8.12 -3.63 13.47
C GLN A 445 6.91 -4.42 12.95
N LEU A 446 6.89 -5.74 13.15
CA LEU A 446 5.87 -6.61 12.57
C LEU A 446 4.44 -6.17 12.92
N VAL A 447 4.17 -5.87 14.19
CA VAL A 447 2.83 -5.47 14.67
C VAL A 447 2.37 -4.13 14.09
N PRO A 448 3.10 -3.01 14.23
CA PRO A 448 2.68 -1.74 13.62
C PRO A 448 2.63 -1.84 12.10
N LEU A 449 3.52 -2.62 11.47
CA LEU A 449 3.49 -2.83 10.04
C LEU A 449 2.23 -3.57 9.59
N LEU A 450 1.81 -4.62 10.31
CA LEU A 450 0.56 -5.33 10.00
C LEU A 450 -0.64 -4.36 10.01
N ILE A 451 -0.74 -3.51 11.02
CA ILE A 451 -1.79 -2.48 11.11
C ILE A 451 -1.69 -1.54 9.90
N VAL A 452 -0.49 -1.07 9.57
CA VAL A 452 -0.25 -0.20 8.42
C VAL A 452 -0.67 -0.87 7.11
N LEU A 453 -0.20 -2.08 6.82
CA LEU A 453 -0.49 -2.78 5.57
C LEU A 453 -1.99 -3.10 5.44
N LEU A 454 -2.61 -3.64 6.49
CA LEU A 454 -4.05 -3.91 6.48
C LEU A 454 -4.86 -2.63 6.27
N SER A 455 -4.45 -1.54 6.89
CA SER A 455 -5.14 -0.26 6.76
C SER A 455 -4.90 0.42 5.42
N LEU A 456 -3.76 0.19 4.75
CA LEU A 456 -3.52 0.69 3.41
C LEU A 456 -4.29 -0.12 2.37
N GLU A 457 -4.31 -1.44 2.50
CA GLU A 457 -4.88 -2.35 1.52
C GLU A 457 -6.41 -2.50 1.67
N PHE A 458 -6.96 -2.46 2.88
CA PHE A 458 -8.37 -2.81 3.11
C PHE A 458 -9.27 -1.70 3.64
N MET A 459 -8.70 -0.56 4.05
CA MET A 459 -9.52 0.55 4.54
C MET A 459 -10.40 1.10 3.41
N PRO A 460 -11.73 1.04 3.53
CA PRO A 460 -12.63 1.46 2.48
C PRO A 460 -12.51 2.96 2.25
N ARG A 461 -12.41 3.36 0.99
CA ARG A 461 -12.47 4.75 0.55
C ARG A 461 -13.79 4.96 -0.19
N ARG A 462 -14.47 6.08 0.11
CA ARG A 462 -15.72 6.40 -0.57
C ARG A 462 -15.43 6.57 -2.06
N ARG A 463 -16.19 5.86 -2.89
CA ARG A 463 -16.18 6.04 -4.34
C ARG A 463 -17.19 7.13 -4.70
N HIS A 464 -16.82 8.01 -5.63
CA HIS A 464 -17.72 8.99 -6.20
C HIS A 464 -18.34 8.36 -7.46
N LEU A 465 -19.53 7.76 -7.34
CA LEU A 465 -20.32 7.17 -8.43
C LEU A 465 -21.74 7.73 -8.48
#